data_AF-A0A6H1KL70-F1
#
_entry.id   AF-A0A6H1KL70-F1
#
_cell.length_a   1.000
_cell.length_b   1.000
_cell.length_c   1.000
_cell.angle_alpha   90.00
_cell.angle_beta   90.00
_cell.angle_gamma   90.00
#
_symmetry.space_group_name_H-M   'P 1'
#
loop_
_entity.id
_entity.type
_entity.pdbx_description
1 polymer ?
#
loop_
_entity_poly.entity_id
_entity_poly.type
_entity_poly.pdbx_seq_one_letter_code
_entity_poly.pdbx_strand_id
1 'polypeptide(L)'
;MTAGPVVHAFTDSDSALLHAAESWDSDGVVLRVLAILRDLAGHAAQRAGASGTATARLTLSSGPNQVACGLASSRASSAQIVFSAVEQHTATGRAGVLLDAAAEGGAGLVRAAAALLADCYQNFGVVEAEQLTLDWRVNLPAWGHRVRSAVSAWAQAVGVETVGSVTAPEM
;
A
#
# COMPACT_ATOMS: atom_id res chain seq x y z
N MET A 1 22.37 30.26 -32.11
CA MET A 1 22.30 29.05 -31.28
C MET A 1 22.88 29.39 -29.92
N THR A 2 22.02 29.62 -28.93
CA THR A 2 22.38 30.03 -27.57
C THR A 2 22.18 28.83 -26.65
N ALA A 3 23.28 28.23 -26.19
CA ALA A 3 23.26 27.24 -25.12
C ALA A 3 23.04 27.97 -23.78
N GLY A 4 21.95 27.66 -23.09
CA GLY A 4 21.67 28.17 -21.75
C GLY A 4 22.58 27.53 -20.69
N PRO A 5 22.73 28.16 -19.51
CA PRO A 5 23.62 27.68 -18.47
C PRO A 5 23.07 26.41 -17.83
N VAL A 6 23.89 25.35 -17.81
CA VAL A 6 23.65 24.15 -17.00
C VAL A 6 23.94 24.51 -15.56
N VAL A 7 22.89 24.67 -14.76
CA VAL A 7 22.97 24.89 -13.31
C VAL A 7 23.45 23.59 -12.68
N HIS A 8 24.74 23.53 -12.34
CA HIS A 8 25.27 22.55 -11.40
C HIS A 8 24.78 22.89 -9.99
N ALA A 9 23.63 22.35 -9.61
CA ALA A 9 23.17 22.37 -8.23
C ALA A 9 22.70 20.96 -7.90
N PHE A 10 23.59 20.08 -7.44
CA PHE A 10 23.29 18.91 -6.59
C PHE A 10 24.58 18.12 -6.31
N THR A 11 25.56 18.75 -5.66
CA THR A 11 26.69 18.02 -5.06
C THR A 11 27.21 18.74 -3.82
N ASP A 12 26.38 18.92 -2.81
CA ASP A 12 26.87 18.89 -1.42
C ASP A 12 25.68 18.97 -0.47
N SER A 13 25.68 18.15 0.58
CA SER A 13 24.75 18.15 1.73
C SER A 13 23.62 17.09 1.81
N ASP A 14 23.54 16.06 0.95
CA ASP A 14 22.49 15.02 1.09
C ASP A 14 22.89 13.78 1.93
N SER A 15 24.14 13.69 2.36
CA SER A 15 24.64 12.51 3.08
C SER A 15 24.14 12.38 4.53
N ALA A 16 23.67 13.48 5.13
CA ALA A 16 23.17 13.48 6.51
C ALA A 16 21.64 13.28 6.60
N LEU A 17 20.89 13.56 5.52
CA LEU A 17 19.45 13.30 5.45
C LEU A 17 19.12 11.85 5.03
N LEU A 18 20.07 11.16 4.41
CA LEU A 18 19.91 9.77 3.94
C LEU A 18 19.67 8.73 5.04
N HIS A 19 19.88 9.05 6.32
CA HIS A 19 19.62 8.13 7.44
C HIS A 19 18.26 8.31 8.12
N ALA A 20 17.50 9.35 7.77
CA ALA A 20 16.19 9.65 8.39
C ALA A 20 15.06 9.82 7.37
N ALA A 21 15.24 9.36 6.12
CA ALA A 21 14.10 9.02 5.27
C ALA A 21 13.46 7.76 5.87
N GLU A 22 12.58 7.96 6.85
CA GLU A 22 11.71 6.94 7.41
C GLU A 22 11.07 6.17 6.24
N SER A 23 11.57 4.96 5.98
CA SER A 23 11.14 4.17 4.85
C SER A 23 9.64 3.92 4.97
N TRP A 24 8.87 4.33 3.97
CA TRP A 24 7.43 4.12 3.91
C TRP A 24 7.05 2.68 4.32
N ASP A 25 6.28 2.55 5.41
CA ASP A 25 5.77 1.26 5.89
C ASP A 25 4.56 0.82 5.06
N SER A 26 4.82 0.41 3.82
CA SER A 26 3.76 -0.08 2.91
C SER A 26 3.02 -1.28 3.51
N ASP A 27 3.73 -2.17 4.20
CA ASP A 27 3.11 -3.33 4.85
C ASP A 27 2.10 -2.88 5.92
N GLY A 28 2.48 -1.91 6.75
CA GLY A 28 1.59 -1.31 7.76
C GLY A 28 0.39 -0.60 7.16
N VAL A 29 0.55 0.12 6.05
CA VAL A 29 -0.56 0.78 5.34
C VAL A 29 -1.54 -0.26 4.80
N VAL A 30 -1.06 -1.29 4.11
CA VAL A 30 -1.90 -2.35 3.55
C VAL A 30 -2.67 -3.08 4.67
N LEU A 31 -2.00 -3.43 5.77
CA LEU A 31 -2.63 -4.09 6.92
C LEU A 31 -3.71 -3.22 7.57
N ARG A 32 -3.46 -1.92 7.75
CA ARG A 32 -4.45 -1.00 8.31
C ARG A 32 -5.66 -0.87 7.41
N VAL A 33 -5.48 -0.78 6.09
CA VAL A 33 -6.60 -0.69 5.14
C VAL A 33 -7.42 -1.97 5.18
N LEU A 34 -6.79 -3.16 5.17
CA LEU A 34 -7.51 -4.44 5.31
C LEU A 34 -8.30 -4.51 6.63
N ALA A 35 -7.68 -4.16 7.76
CA ALA A 35 -8.33 -4.19 9.07
C ALA A 35 -9.52 -3.22 9.15
N ILE A 36 -9.30 -1.95 8.78
CA ILE A 36 -10.33 -0.90 8.84
C ILE A 36 -11.51 -1.26 7.93
N LEU A 37 -11.26 -1.74 6.71
CA LEU A 37 -12.34 -2.11 5.79
C LEU A 37 -13.17 -3.27 6.32
N ARG A 38 -12.51 -4.29 6.89
CA ARG A 38 -13.21 -5.43 7.49
C ARG A 38 -14.08 -4.98 8.66
N ASP A 39 -13.54 -4.15 9.54
CA ASP A 39 -14.25 -3.66 10.72
C ASP A 39 -15.43 -2.77 10.32
N LEU A 40 -15.24 -1.86 9.36
CA LEU A 40 -16.32 -1.02 8.83
C LEU A 40 -17.41 -1.84 8.14
N ALA A 41 -17.04 -2.82 7.32
CA ALA A 41 -17.99 -3.70 6.65
C ALA A 41 -18.78 -4.55 7.66
N GLY A 42 -18.09 -5.15 8.64
CA GLY A 42 -18.71 -5.90 9.73
C GLY A 42 -19.64 -5.03 10.56
N HIS A 43 -19.23 -3.81 10.89
CA HIS A 43 -20.07 -2.86 11.61
C HIS A 43 -21.31 -2.46 10.82
N ALA A 44 -21.17 -2.15 9.53
CA ALA A 44 -22.30 -1.81 8.65
C ALA A 44 -23.32 -2.95 8.57
N ALA A 45 -22.86 -4.19 8.40
CA ALA A 45 -23.72 -5.37 8.37
C ALA A 45 -24.42 -5.60 9.71
N GLN A 46 -23.68 -5.61 10.82
CA GLN A 46 -24.21 -6.02 12.12
C GLN A 46 -25.01 -4.92 12.83
N ARG A 47 -24.62 -3.65 12.69
CA ARG A 47 -25.23 -2.53 13.44
C ARG A 47 -26.22 -1.73 12.62
N ALA A 48 -25.98 -1.56 11.32
CA ALA A 48 -26.86 -0.81 10.45
C ALA A 48 -27.80 -1.71 9.63
N GLY A 49 -27.61 -3.04 9.65
CA GLY A 49 -28.37 -3.97 8.81
C GLY A 49 -28.16 -3.74 7.31
N ALA A 50 -27.05 -3.09 6.94
CA ALA A 50 -26.73 -2.77 5.56
C ALA A 50 -26.14 -4.00 4.87
N SER A 51 -26.59 -4.28 3.65
CA SER A 51 -26.07 -5.36 2.81
C SER A 51 -25.85 -4.88 1.37
N GLY A 52 -25.12 -5.66 0.59
CA GLY A 52 -24.85 -5.32 -0.81
C GLY A 52 -23.69 -4.33 -0.99
N THR A 53 -23.79 -3.45 -1.98
CA THR A 53 -22.66 -2.62 -2.44
C THR A 53 -22.64 -1.26 -1.76
N ALA A 54 -21.50 -0.92 -1.17
CA ALA A 54 -21.19 0.40 -0.64
C ALA A 54 -20.01 1.05 -1.39
N THR A 55 -19.86 2.36 -1.30
CA THR A 55 -18.66 3.06 -1.78
C THR A 55 -17.76 3.36 -0.59
N ALA A 56 -16.53 2.85 -0.62
CA ALA A 56 -15.49 3.21 0.33
C ALA A 56 -14.62 4.32 -0.24
N ARG A 57 -14.11 5.19 0.65
CA ARG A 57 -13.15 6.24 0.34
C ARG A 57 -12.00 6.15 1.32
N LEU A 58 -10.78 6.14 0.80
CA LEU A 58 -9.55 6.18 1.57
C LEU A 58 -8.84 7.51 1.29
N THR A 59 -8.36 8.17 2.32
CA THR A 59 -7.45 9.32 2.18
C THR A 59 -6.17 9.01 2.92
N LEU A 60 -5.05 9.03 2.21
CA LEU A 60 -3.71 8.98 2.80
C LEU A 60 -3.17 10.41 2.89
N SER A 61 -2.49 10.73 3.99
CA SER A 61 -1.85 12.02 4.19
C SER A 61 -0.48 11.82 4.81
N SER A 62 0.55 12.48 4.27
CA SER A 62 1.84 12.59 4.94
C SER A 62 1.67 13.43 6.21
N GLY A 63 2.20 12.96 7.34
CA GLY A 63 2.11 13.70 8.61
C GLY A 63 2.80 15.07 8.54
N PRO A 64 2.52 15.99 9.48
CA PRO A 64 3.28 17.24 9.58
C PRO A 64 4.77 16.90 9.76
N ASN A 65 5.63 17.50 8.92
CA ASN A 65 7.08 17.26 8.84
C ASN A 65 7.53 15.95 8.16
N GLN A 66 6.64 15.18 7.52
CA GLN A 66 7.08 14.14 6.60
C GLN A 66 7.33 14.75 5.22
N VAL A 67 8.58 14.66 4.75
CA VAL A 67 8.96 14.99 3.37
C VAL A 67 7.96 14.28 2.46
N ALA A 68 7.34 15.05 1.54
CA ALA A 68 6.40 14.58 0.54
C ALA A 68 6.76 13.15 0.15
N CYS A 69 5.89 12.20 0.52
CA CYS A 69 6.27 10.79 0.68
C CYS A 69 7.15 10.36 -0.49
N GLY A 70 8.47 10.25 -0.23
CA GLY A 70 9.47 9.84 -1.21
C GLY A 70 9.24 8.38 -1.50
N LEU A 71 8.25 8.11 -2.35
CA LEU A 71 7.55 6.83 -2.41
C LEU A 71 8.25 5.77 -3.26
N ALA A 72 9.56 5.91 -3.45
CA ALA A 72 10.37 4.88 -4.08
C ALA A 72 11.68 4.68 -3.31
N SER A 73 11.62 3.94 -2.22
CA SER A 73 12.73 3.06 -1.87
C SER A 73 12.39 1.67 -2.42
N SER A 74 12.89 1.36 -3.62
CA SER A 74 12.86 -0.03 -4.09
C SER A 74 13.78 -0.84 -3.17
N ARG A 75 13.29 -1.92 -2.54
CA ARG A 75 14.15 -2.83 -1.76
C ARG A 75 15.28 -3.46 -2.60
N ALA A 76 15.18 -3.40 -3.94
CA ALA A 76 16.19 -3.90 -4.87
C ALA A 76 17.27 -2.86 -5.23
N SER A 77 17.08 -1.58 -4.89
CA SER A 77 18.00 -0.52 -5.27
C SER A 77 17.92 0.63 -4.28
N SER A 78 19.06 1.01 -3.70
CA SER A 78 19.22 2.24 -2.92
C SER A 78 19.00 3.53 -3.73
N ALA A 79 18.52 3.43 -4.98
CA ALA A 79 18.11 4.57 -5.78
C ALA A 79 16.72 5.04 -5.35
N GLN A 80 16.64 6.25 -4.80
CA GLN A 80 15.39 6.98 -4.66
C GLN A 80 14.88 7.34 -6.05
N ILE A 81 13.78 6.72 -6.49
CA ILE A 81 13.17 7.08 -7.78
C ILE A 81 12.10 8.14 -7.53
N VAL A 82 12.44 9.41 -7.81
CA VAL A 82 11.47 10.51 -7.75
C VAL A 82 10.53 10.40 -8.95
N PHE A 83 9.37 9.79 -8.79
CA PHE A 83 8.41 9.57 -9.88
C PHE A 83 7.52 10.79 -10.20
N SER A 84 7.55 11.85 -9.38
CA SER A 84 6.77 13.07 -9.60
C SER A 84 7.56 14.31 -9.15
N ALA A 85 7.60 15.34 -10.02
CA ALA A 85 8.10 16.67 -9.67
C ALA A 85 7.12 17.46 -8.77
N VAL A 86 5.92 16.91 -8.52
CA VAL A 86 4.89 17.47 -7.64
C VAL A 86 4.91 16.71 -6.33
N GLU A 87 5.29 17.40 -5.26
CA GLU A 87 5.20 16.93 -3.89
C GLU A 87 3.74 16.73 -3.48
N GLN A 88 3.25 15.49 -3.58
CA GLN A 88 1.92 15.15 -3.10
C GLN A 88 1.96 14.80 -1.61
N HIS A 89 1.15 15.53 -0.84
CA HIS A 89 1.02 15.37 0.61
C HIS A 89 -0.26 14.60 0.99
N THR A 90 -1.16 14.41 0.03
CA THR A 90 -2.37 13.62 0.22
C THR A 90 -2.78 12.91 -1.06
N ALA A 91 -3.31 11.70 -0.93
CA ALA A 91 -3.96 10.98 -2.01
C ALA A 91 -5.31 10.48 -1.54
N THR A 92 -6.29 10.45 -2.43
CA THR A 92 -7.62 9.89 -2.16
C THR A 92 -7.91 8.79 -3.16
N GLY A 93 -8.30 7.62 -2.67
CA GLY A 93 -8.79 6.50 -3.46
C GLY A 93 -10.25 6.19 -3.18
N ARG A 94 -10.95 5.59 -4.15
CA ARG A 94 -12.35 5.19 -4.01
C ARG A 94 -12.57 3.81 -4.62
N ALA A 95 -13.34 2.97 -3.93
CA ALA A 95 -13.72 1.66 -4.48
C ALA A 95 -15.13 1.27 -4.08
N GLY A 96 -15.78 0.51 -4.96
CA GLY A 96 -16.97 -0.25 -4.59
C GLY A 96 -16.58 -1.43 -3.70
N VAL A 97 -17.33 -1.62 -2.60
CA VAL A 97 -17.11 -2.68 -1.63
C VAL A 97 -18.41 -3.44 -1.46
N LEU A 98 -18.38 -4.76 -1.64
CA LEU A 98 -19.50 -5.62 -1.26
C LEU A 98 -19.37 -5.90 0.25
N LEU A 99 -20.29 -5.36 1.05
CA LEU A 99 -20.17 -5.36 2.51
C LEU A 99 -20.09 -6.78 3.08
N ASP A 100 -20.92 -7.69 2.58
CA ASP A 100 -20.98 -9.07 3.05
C ASP A 100 -19.64 -9.80 2.80
N ALA A 101 -19.11 -9.71 1.57
CA ALA A 101 -17.82 -10.34 1.22
C ALA A 101 -16.60 -9.67 1.87
N ALA A 102 -16.68 -8.36 2.17
CA ALA A 102 -15.61 -7.67 2.89
C ALA A 102 -15.63 -8.02 4.40
N ALA A 103 -16.80 -8.21 4.99
CA ALA A 103 -16.96 -8.61 6.39
C ALA A 103 -16.45 -10.03 6.66
N GLU A 104 -16.61 -10.95 5.69
CA GLU A 104 -16.06 -12.31 5.72
C GLU A 104 -14.52 -12.31 5.73
N GLY A 105 -13.89 -11.24 5.26
CA GLY A 105 -12.44 -11.06 5.30
C GLY A 105 -11.67 -11.86 4.24
N GLY A 106 -12.36 -12.45 3.26
CA GLY A 106 -11.77 -13.22 2.16
C GLY A 106 -11.37 -12.36 0.95
N ALA A 107 -11.49 -12.93 -0.26
CA ALA A 107 -11.09 -12.28 -1.51
C ALA A 107 -11.84 -10.94 -1.76
N GLY A 108 -13.08 -10.81 -1.29
CA GLY A 108 -13.84 -9.56 -1.38
C GLY A 108 -13.17 -8.40 -0.65
N LEU A 109 -12.58 -8.66 0.52
CA LEU A 109 -11.82 -7.67 1.28
C LEU A 109 -10.53 -7.30 0.54
N VAL A 110 -9.79 -8.30 0.05
CA VAL A 110 -8.52 -8.08 -0.69
C VAL A 110 -8.75 -7.25 -1.94
N ARG A 111 -9.79 -7.56 -2.72
CA ARG A 111 -10.16 -6.82 -3.92
C ARG A 111 -10.49 -5.36 -3.60
N ALA A 112 -11.30 -5.11 -2.58
CA ALA A 112 -11.67 -3.76 -2.16
C ALA A 112 -10.45 -2.95 -1.70
N ALA A 113 -9.56 -3.57 -0.91
CA ALA A 113 -8.34 -2.94 -0.44
C ALA A 113 -7.37 -2.64 -1.59
N ALA A 114 -7.15 -3.59 -2.50
CA ALA A 114 -6.29 -3.41 -3.67
C ALA A 114 -6.76 -2.25 -4.55
N ALA A 115 -8.08 -2.14 -4.80
CA ALA A 115 -8.64 -1.04 -5.58
C ALA A 115 -8.46 0.33 -4.89
N LEU A 116 -8.72 0.42 -3.57
CA LEU A 116 -8.52 1.66 -2.82
C LEU A 116 -7.05 2.09 -2.79
N LEU A 117 -6.15 1.12 -2.63
CA LEU A 117 -4.71 1.37 -2.57
C LEU A 117 -4.14 1.72 -3.93
N ALA A 118 -4.60 1.09 -5.02
CA ALA A 118 -4.16 1.42 -6.38
C ALA A 118 -4.38 2.90 -6.70
N ASP A 119 -5.59 3.43 -6.46
CA ASP A 119 -5.88 4.85 -6.66
C ASP A 119 -4.98 5.75 -5.80
N CYS A 120 -4.77 5.37 -4.54
CA CYS A 120 -3.93 6.14 -3.62
C CYS A 120 -2.45 6.12 -4.05
N TYR A 121 -1.93 4.96 -4.42
CA TYR A 121 -0.51 4.74 -4.74
C TYR A 121 -0.14 5.40 -6.05
N GLN A 122 -1.02 5.34 -7.06
CA GLN A 122 -0.81 6.01 -8.35
C GLN A 122 -0.72 7.53 -8.21
N ASN A 123 -1.51 8.13 -7.34
CA ASN A 123 -1.44 9.57 -7.05
C ASN A 123 -0.03 9.95 -6.54
N PHE A 124 0.58 9.09 -5.74
CA PHE A 124 1.94 9.29 -5.28
C PHE A 124 3.05 8.79 -6.23
N GLY A 125 2.70 8.35 -7.45
CA GLY A 125 3.66 7.87 -8.44
C GLY A 125 4.14 6.43 -8.22
N VAL A 126 3.49 5.65 -7.35
CA VAL A 126 3.74 4.20 -7.20
C VAL A 126 2.74 3.45 -8.06
N VAL A 127 3.22 2.50 -8.86
CA VAL A 127 2.38 1.77 -9.82
C VAL A 127 1.26 1.00 -9.11
N GLU A 128 1.58 0.29 -8.03
CA GLU A 128 0.62 -0.48 -7.23
C GLU A 128 1.20 -0.87 -5.86
N ALA A 129 0.32 -1.32 -4.95
CA ALA A 129 0.74 -1.95 -3.70
C ALA A 129 1.15 -3.41 -3.99
N GLU A 130 2.45 -3.67 -4.06
CA GLU A 130 3.03 -4.99 -4.44
C GLU A 130 2.51 -6.16 -3.58
N GLN A 131 2.02 -5.89 -2.36
CA GLN A 131 1.49 -6.86 -1.42
C GLN A 131 0.19 -7.55 -1.87
N LEU A 132 -0.65 -6.84 -2.64
CA LEU A 132 -1.96 -7.30 -3.10
C LEU A 132 -2.01 -7.24 -4.62
N THR A 133 -2.40 -8.33 -5.26
CA THR A 133 -2.56 -8.34 -6.72
C THR A 133 -3.95 -7.85 -7.12
N LEU A 134 -4.06 -7.27 -8.32
CA LEU A 134 -5.36 -6.91 -8.91
C LEU A 134 -6.25 -8.13 -9.22
N ASP A 135 -5.65 -9.33 -9.26
CA ASP A 135 -6.35 -10.63 -9.33
C ASP A 135 -6.85 -11.11 -7.95
N TRP A 136 -6.80 -10.25 -6.93
CA TRP A 136 -7.34 -10.49 -5.58
C TRP A 136 -6.56 -11.54 -4.77
N ARG A 137 -5.26 -11.66 -5.07
CA ARG A 137 -4.34 -12.57 -4.39
C ARG A 137 -3.39 -11.81 -3.48
N VAL A 138 -2.79 -12.52 -2.54
CA VAL A 138 -1.78 -12.00 -1.63
C VAL A 138 -0.39 -12.39 -2.13
N ASN A 139 0.46 -11.43 -2.44
CA ASN A 139 1.82 -11.66 -2.93
C ASN A 139 2.80 -11.79 -1.75
N LEU A 140 2.98 -13.00 -1.20
CA LEU A 140 3.78 -13.24 0.00
C LEU A 140 5.24 -12.74 -0.07
N PRO A 141 5.94 -12.85 -1.22
CA PRO A 141 7.27 -12.26 -1.40
C PRO A 141 7.35 -10.75 -1.14
N ALA A 142 6.31 -9.98 -1.47
CA ALA A 142 6.30 -8.52 -1.29
C ALA A 142 6.20 -8.10 0.18
N TRP A 143 5.65 -8.96 1.04
CA TRP A 143 5.56 -8.71 2.47
C TRP A 143 6.93 -8.83 3.15
N GLY A 144 7.20 -7.91 4.09
CA GLY A 144 8.34 -7.99 4.98
C GLY A 144 8.36 -9.27 5.81
N HIS A 145 9.56 -9.79 6.06
CA HIS A 145 9.79 -11.08 6.73
C HIS A 145 9.05 -11.22 8.08
N ARG A 146 8.91 -10.13 8.83
CA ARG A 146 8.27 -10.13 10.16
C ARG A 146 6.77 -10.42 10.11
N VAL A 147 6.08 -10.01 9.04
CA VAL A 147 4.62 -10.07 8.92
C VAL A 147 4.17 -11.17 7.95
N ARG A 148 5.06 -11.65 7.08
CA ARG A 148 4.77 -12.66 6.06
C ARG A 148 4.12 -13.94 6.61
N SER A 149 4.60 -14.46 7.74
CA SER A 149 4.04 -15.69 8.34
C SER A 149 2.60 -15.49 8.82
N ALA A 150 2.32 -14.37 9.48
CA ALA A 150 0.99 -14.01 9.95
C ALA A 150 0.03 -13.78 8.78
N VAL A 151 0.47 -13.08 7.73
CA VAL A 151 -0.32 -12.84 6.51
C VAL A 151 -0.60 -14.16 5.78
N SER A 152 0.38 -15.05 5.67
CA SER A 152 0.19 -16.38 5.08
C SER A 152 -0.84 -17.21 5.86
N ALA A 153 -0.73 -17.24 7.19
CA ALA A 153 -1.67 -17.98 8.04
C ALA A 153 -3.09 -17.40 7.95
N TRP A 154 -3.23 -16.08 7.94
CA TRP A 154 -4.51 -15.42 7.74
C TRP A 154 -5.11 -15.77 6.38
N ALA A 155 -4.34 -15.61 5.29
CA ALA A 155 -4.82 -15.89 3.93
C ALA A 155 -5.31 -17.34 3.78
N GLN A 156 -4.59 -18.31 4.37
CA GLN A 156 -5.03 -19.70 4.43
C GLN A 156 -6.33 -19.88 5.22
N ALA A 157 -6.47 -19.22 6.37
CA ALA A 157 -7.65 -19.33 7.23
C ALA A 157 -8.93 -18.78 6.56
N VAL A 158 -8.80 -17.73 5.75
CA VAL A 158 -9.94 -17.11 5.04
C VAL A 158 -10.08 -17.55 3.58
N GLY A 159 -9.28 -18.53 3.13
CA GLY A 159 -9.35 -19.07 1.77
C GLY A 159 -8.92 -18.11 0.66
N VAL A 160 -8.05 -17.15 0.96
CA VAL A 160 -7.48 -16.22 -0.01
C VAL A 160 -6.26 -16.86 -0.68
N GLU A 161 -6.24 -16.82 -2.01
CA GLU A 161 -5.12 -17.35 -2.78
C GLU A 161 -3.85 -16.52 -2.56
N THR A 162 -2.71 -17.20 -2.39
CA THR A 162 -1.39 -16.59 -2.19
C THR A 162 -0.51 -16.83 -3.42
N VAL A 163 0.27 -15.82 -3.81
CA VAL A 163 1.28 -15.89 -4.87
C VAL A 163 2.66 -15.91 -4.22
N GLY A 164 3.51 -16.80 -4.73
CA GLY A 164 4.84 -17.07 -4.17
C GLY A 164 4.76 -18.04 -2.99
N SER A 165 5.62 -19.04 -2.99
CA SER A 165 5.73 -19.99 -1.88
C SER A 165 6.46 -19.35 -0.70
N VAL A 166 5.95 -19.54 0.52
CA VAL A 166 6.81 -19.52 1.70
C VAL A 166 7.67 -20.77 1.59
N THR A 167 8.87 -20.65 1.02
CA THR A 167 9.86 -21.72 1.14
C THR A 167 10.15 -21.85 2.63
N ALA A 168 9.69 -22.94 3.24
CA ALA A 168 10.06 -23.29 4.60
C ALA A 168 11.59 -23.30 4.68
N PRO A 169 12.21 -22.79 5.75
CA PRO A 169 13.62 -23.04 5.96
C PRO A 169 13.79 -24.56 6.10
N GLU A 170 14.52 -25.18 5.17
CA GLU A 170 15.02 -26.53 5.37
C GLU A 170 15.83 -26.53 6.68
N MET A 171 15.50 -27.49 7.55
CA MET A 171 16.16 -27.74 8.83
C MET A 171 17.58 -28.28 8.64
#